data_AF-Q2B168-F1
#
_entry.id   AF-Q2B168-F1
#
_cell.length_a   1.000
_cell.length_b   1.000
_cell.length_c   1.000
_cell.angle_alpha   90.00
_cell.angle_beta   90.00
_cell.angle_gamma   90.00
#
_symmetry.space_group_name_H-M   'P 1'
#
loop_
_entity.id
_entity.type
_entity.pdbx_description
1 polymer ?
#
loop_
_entity_poly.entity_id
_entity_poly.type
_entity_poly.pdbx_seq_one_letter_code
_entity_poly.pdbx_strand_id
1 'polypeptide(L)'
;MQKKVSFRLGIPLIHVRVTEPISKTVFIVALLAPFVIINGILLAACWHFPHYVHYITMLLAYHAGLCFSDMLCMKNICTAPQQAYIEENEEGIEILVYRAH
;
A
#
# COMPACT_ATOMS: atom_id res chain seq x y z
N MET A 1 -18.32 -13.02 -4.30
CA MET A 1 -18.90 -11.75 -4.81
C MET A 1 -20.34 -11.59 -4.30
N GLN A 2 -20.52 -11.03 -3.10
CA GLN A 2 -21.84 -10.78 -2.51
C GLN A 2 -22.08 -9.26 -2.50
N LYS A 3 -23.03 -8.77 -3.31
CA LYS A 3 -23.39 -7.35 -3.38
C LYS A 3 -24.51 -7.08 -2.37
N LYS A 4 -24.20 -6.44 -1.23
CA LYS A 4 -25.22 -5.85 -0.35
C LYS A 4 -25.36 -4.37 -0.67
N VAL A 5 -26.50 -3.98 -1.22
CA VAL A 5 -26.86 -2.58 -1.48
C VAL A 5 -27.75 -2.11 -0.33
N SER A 6 -27.25 -1.19 0.49
CA SER A 6 -28.02 -0.58 1.60
C SER A 6 -28.27 0.88 1.27
N PHE A 7 -29.54 1.27 1.19
CA PHE A 7 -29.96 2.60 0.80
C PHE A 7 -30.24 3.42 2.07
N ARG A 8 -29.37 4.37 2.40
CA ARG A 8 -29.60 5.38 3.45
C ARG A 8 -29.44 6.76 2.81
N LEU A 9 -30.48 7.58 2.94
CA LEU A 9 -30.47 9.03 2.65
C LEU A 9 -30.20 9.44 1.18
N GLY A 10 -30.90 8.84 0.21
CA GLY A 10 -30.97 9.36 -1.18
C GLY A 10 -29.70 9.25 -2.03
N ILE A 11 -28.60 8.74 -1.48
CA ILE A 11 -27.34 8.52 -2.18
C ILE A 11 -27.13 7.01 -2.31
N PRO A 12 -26.91 6.47 -3.53
CA PRO A 12 -26.58 5.06 -3.69
C PRO A 12 -25.20 4.78 -3.07
N LEU A 13 -25.19 4.21 -1.88
CA LEU A 13 -23.99 3.69 -1.23
C LEU A 13 -23.63 2.34 -1.86
N ILE A 14 -22.79 2.37 -2.89
CA ILE A 14 -22.23 1.17 -3.52
C ILE A 14 -21.11 0.64 -2.61
N HIS A 15 -21.42 -0.34 -1.76
CA HIS A 15 -20.40 -1.11 -1.05
C HIS A 15 -19.78 -2.14 -2.00
N VAL A 16 -18.66 -1.77 -2.62
CA VAL A 16 -17.83 -2.71 -3.39
C VAL A 16 -16.88 -3.39 -2.41
N ARG A 17 -17.28 -4.55 -1.86
CA ARG A 17 -16.33 -5.44 -1.17
C ARG A 17 -15.47 -6.15 -2.21
N VAL A 18 -14.22 -5.71 -2.35
CA VAL A 18 -13.20 -6.44 -3.10
C VAL A 18 -12.68 -7.56 -2.19
N THR A 19 -13.48 -8.62 -2.06
CA THR A 19 -13.15 -9.85 -1.31
C THR A 19 -12.30 -10.78 -2.17
N GLU A 20 -11.21 -10.27 -2.75
CA GLU A 20 -10.26 -11.12 -3.46
C GLU A 20 -8.96 -11.15 -2.65
N PRO A 21 -8.58 -12.33 -2.09
CA PRO A 21 -7.37 -12.45 -1.30
C PRO A 21 -6.15 -12.16 -2.17
N ILE A 22 -5.43 -11.09 -1.84
CA ILE A 22 -4.22 -10.68 -2.58
C ILE A 22 -3.05 -11.51 -2.05
N SER A 23 -2.21 -12.00 -2.97
CA SER A 23 -1.00 -12.71 -2.56
C SER A 23 -0.04 -11.75 -1.84
N LYS A 24 0.64 -12.25 -0.81
CA LYS A 24 1.59 -11.47 0.00
C LYS A 24 2.59 -10.66 -0.84
N THR A 25 3.11 -11.26 -1.91
CA THR A 25 4.10 -10.62 -2.79
C THR A 25 3.52 -9.45 -3.57
N VAL A 26 2.31 -9.58 -4.11
CA VAL A 26 1.66 -8.51 -4.88
C VAL A 26 1.37 -7.30 -3.99
N PHE A 27 0.90 -7.55 -2.76
CA PHE A 27 0.66 -6.47 -1.79
C PHE A 27 1.96 -5.74 -1.42
N ILE A 28 3.03 -6.48 -1.11
CA ILE A 28 4.34 -5.90 -0.81
C ILE A 28 4.87 -5.06 -1.98
N VAL A 29 4.72 -5.54 -3.21
CA VAL A 29 5.12 -4.80 -4.41
C VAL A 29 4.29 -3.53 -4.59
N ALA A 30 2.98 -3.59 -4.35
CA ALA A 30 2.09 -2.44 -4.42
C ALA A 30 2.47 -1.35 -3.40
N LEU A 31 2.84 -1.74 -2.17
CA LEU A 31 3.33 -0.82 -1.13
C LEU A 31 4.68 -0.19 -1.49
N LEU A 32 5.58 -0.97 -2.11
CA LEU A 32 6.92 -0.50 -2.45
C LEU A 32 6.97 0.36 -3.72
N ALA A 33 6.02 0.16 -4.65
CA ALA A 33 5.95 0.86 -5.92
C ALA A 33 6.00 2.40 -5.81
N PRO A 34 5.15 3.08 -5.01
CA PRO A 34 5.20 4.54 -4.90
C PRO A 34 6.54 5.02 -4.32
N PHE A 35 7.09 4.30 -3.34
CA PHE A 35 8.39 4.63 -2.76
C PHE A 35 9.50 4.61 -3.81
N VAL A 36 9.63 3.51 -4.58
CA VAL A 36 10.72 3.37 -5.57
C VAL A 36 10.55 4.35 -6.73
N ILE A 37 9.32 4.50 -7.25
CA ILE A 37 9.06 5.35 -8.41
C ILE A 37 9.32 6.82 -8.06
N ILE A 38 8.73 7.32 -6.97
CA ILE A 38 8.81 8.74 -6.63
C ILE A 38 10.22 9.10 -6.16
N ASN A 39 10.83 8.31 -5.28
CA ASN A 39 12.22 8.57 -4.87
C ASN A 39 13.18 8.47 -6.07
N GLY A 40 12.97 7.53 -6.99
CA GLY A 40 13.75 7.40 -8.22
C GLY A 40 13.65 8.65 -9.10
N ILE A 41 12.44 9.17 -9.30
CA ILE A 41 12.21 10.43 -10.04
C ILE A 41 12.88 11.61 -9.34
N LEU A 42 12.75 11.74 -8.02
CA LEU A 42 13.38 12.84 -7.27
C LEU A 42 14.91 12.76 -7.30
N LEU A 43 15.49 11.56 -7.20
CA LEU A 43 16.94 11.37 -7.35
C LEU A 43 17.43 11.75 -8.75
N ALA A 44 16.70 11.36 -9.80
CA ALA A 44 17.02 11.79 -11.16
C ALA A 44 16.87 13.32 -11.33
N ALA A 45 15.85 13.92 -10.70
CA ALA A 45 15.65 15.36 -10.70
C ALA A 45 16.78 16.10 -9.98
N CYS A 46 17.31 15.58 -8.86
CA CYS A 46 18.50 16.13 -8.19
C CYS A 46 19.70 16.20 -9.14
N TRP A 47 19.90 15.18 -9.97
CA TRP A 47 21.00 15.14 -10.95
C TRP A 47 20.81 16.15 -12.09
N HIS A 48 19.59 16.27 -12.62
CA HIS A 48 19.32 17.15 -13.76
C HIS A 48 19.17 18.63 -13.37
N PHE A 49 18.72 18.90 -12.14
CA PHE A 49 18.41 20.25 -11.64
C PHE A 49 19.20 20.59 -10.37
N PRO A 50 20.54 20.76 -10.46
CA PRO A 50 21.41 20.99 -9.30
C PRO A 50 21.02 22.26 -8.52
N HIS A 51 20.46 23.27 -9.18
CA HIS A 51 20.03 24.52 -8.55
C HIS A 51 18.83 24.35 -7.60
N TYR A 52 18.04 23.29 -7.76
CA TYR A 52 16.86 23.00 -6.94
C TYR A 52 17.09 21.87 -5.92
N VAL A 53 18.32 21.37 -5.79
CA VAL A 53 18.65 20.22 -4.93
C VAL A 53 18.18 20.41 -3.49
N HIS A 54 18.23 21.62 -2.94
CA HIS A 54 17.72 21.88 -1.59
C HIS A 54 16.23 21.56 -1.45
N TYR A 55 15.41 22.00 -2.40
CA TYR A 55 13.97 21.74 -2.40
C TYR A 55 13.67 20.27 -2.68
N ILE A 56 14.40 19.67 -3.63
CA ILE A 56 14.19 18.27 -4.02
C ILE A 56 14.59 17.33 -2.88
N THR A 57 15.67 17.61 -2.15
CA THR A 57 16.09 16.80 -1.01
C THR A 57 15.15 16.93 0.19
N MET A 58 14.58 18.13 0.44
CA MET A 58 13.50 18.30 1.43
C MET A 58 12.26 17.50 1.05
N LEU A 59 11.84 17.56 -0.23
CA LEU A 59 10.70 16.79 -0.73
C LEU A 59 10.96 15.27 -0.67
N LEU A 60 12.20 14.84 -0.96
CA LEU A 60 12.63 13.46 -0.85
C LEU A 60 12.52 12.96 0.59
N ALA A 61 13.02 13.72 1.55
CA ALA A 61 12.92 13.39 2.98
C ALA A 61 11.46 13.34 3.45
N TYR A 62 10.63 14.28 3.00
CA TYR A 62 9.20 14.29 3.29
C TYR A 62 8.49 13.06 2.72
N HIS A 63 8.72 12.74 1.45
CA HIS A 63 8.14 11.57 0.79
C HIS A 63 8.59 10.25 1.44
N ALA A 64 9.88 10.14 1.77
CA ALA A 64 10.41 8.98 2.49
C ALA A 64 9.77 8.82 3.88
N GLY A 65 9.48 9.93 4.57
CA GLY A 65 8.76 9.93 5.84
C GLY A 65 7.30 9.47 5.70
N LEU A 66 6.60 9.88 4.64
CA LEU A 66 5.22 9.44 4.37
C LEU A 66 5.17 7.92 4.12
N CYS A 67 6.06 7.40 3.28
CA CYS A 67 6.14 5.97 2.98
C CYS A 67 6.65 5.10 4.15
N PHE A 68 7.11 5.71 5.25
CA PHE A 68 7.58 4.96 6.42
C PHE A 68 6.48 4.10 7.05
N SER A 69 5.23 4.59 7.02
CA SER A 69 4.07 3.84 7.52
C SER A 69 3.86 2.55 6.70
N ASP A 70 3.98 2.64 5.38
CA ASP A 70 3.89 1.49 4.48
C ASP A 70 5.03 0.50 4.73
N MET A 71 6.26 0.97 4.96
CA MET A 71 7.38 0.10 5.29
C MET A 71 7.17 -0.65 6.61
N LEU A 72 6.56 -0.01 7.60
CA LEU A 72 6.21 -0.65 8.87
C LEU A 72 5.14 -1.72 8.67
N CYS A 73 4.11 -1.43 7.87
CA CYS A 73 3.06 -2.39 7.51
C CYS A 73 3.65 -3.60 6.76
N MET A 74 4.46 -3.34 5.74
CA MET A 74 5.21 -4.35 5.00
C MET A 74 6.06 -5.22 5.92
N LYS A 75 6.76 -4.65 6.91
CA LYS A 75 7.55 -5.40 7.89
C LYS A 75 6.69 -6.38 8.70
N ASN A 76 5.52 -5.94 9.15
CA ASN A 76 4.59 -6.80 9.89
C ASN A 76 4.11 -7.97 9.01
N ILE A 77 3.76 -7.68 7.75
CA ILE A 77 3.34 -8.67 6.76
C ILE A 77 4.48 -9.64 6.41
N CYS A 78 5.73 -9.16 6.32
CA CYS A 78 6.90 -9.99 6.05
C CYS A 78 7.08 -11.10 7.09
N THR A 79 6.70 -10.86 8.34
CA THR A 79 6.76 -11.83 9.45
C THR A 79 5.72 -12.96 9.31
N ALA A 80 4.68 -12.79 8.48
CA ALA A 80 3.70 -13.81 8.19
C ALA A 80 4.28 -14.99 7.38
N PRO A 81 3.73 -16.23 7.50
CA PRO A 81 4.19 -17.37 6.72
C PRO A 81 4.06 -17.15 5.20
N GLN A 82 4.88 -17.85 4.41
CA GLN A 82 4.98 -17.65 2.95
C GLN A 82 3.69 -18.01 2.19
N GLN A 83 2.86 -18.91 2.72
CA GLN A 83 1.57 -19.31 2.14
C GLN A 83 0.40 -18.54 2.80
N ALA A 84 0.58 -17.22 2.96
CA ALA A 84 -0.44 -16.34 3.51
C ALA A 84 -1.01 -15.42 2.43
N TYR A 85 -2.32 -15.17 2.52
CA TYR A 85 -3.03 -14.17 1.73
C TYR A 85 -3.36 -12.98 2.62
N ILE A 86 -3.47 -11.81 1.99
CA ILE A 86 -3.77 -10.56 2.67
C ILE A 86 -5.16 -10.10 2.24
N GLU A 87 -6.03 -9.89 3.21
CA GLU A 87 -7.36 -9.32 3.01
C GLU A 87 -7.45 -7.99 3.77
N GLU A 88 -7.80 -6.93 3.05
CA GLU A 88 -8.09 -5.62 3.64
C GLU A 88 -9.60 -5.49 3.87
N ASN A 89 -9.98 -5.24 5.13
CA ASN A 89 -11.36 -4.99 5.54
C ASN A 89 -11.43 -3.64 6.29
N GLU A 90 -12.65 -3.17 6.56
CA GLU A 90 -12.91 -1.91 7.30
C GLU A 90 -12.27 -1.91 8.71
N GLU A 91 -12.00 -3.09 9.27
CA GLU A 91 -11.39 -3.29 10.59
C GLU A 91 -9.85 -3.35 10.55
N GLY A 92 -9.25 -3.47 9.36
CA GLY A 92 -7.80 -3.52 9.19
C GLY A 92 -7.33 -4.60 8.21
N ILE A 93 -6.07 -5.01 8.37
CA ILE A 93 -5.39 -5.99 7.51
C ILE A 93 -5.44 -7.36 8.19
N GLU A 94 -6.06 -8.34 7.54
CA GLU A 94 -6.14 -9.72 7.98
C GLU A 94 -5.16 -10.61 7.19
N ILE A 95 -4.38 -11.43 7.91
CA ILE A 95 -3.42 -12.37 7.33
C ILE A 95 -4.04 -13.77 7.36
N LEU A 96 -4.47 -14.27 6.20
CA LEU A 96 -5.09 -15.58 6.04
C LEU A 96 -4.02 -16.64 5.77
N VAL A 97 -3.82 -17.58 6.69
CA VAL A 97 -2.87 -18.69 6.53
C VAL A 97 -3.62 -19.97 6.16
N TYR A 98 -3.27 -20.60 5.04
CA TYR A 98 -3.85 -21.89 4.67
C TYR A 98 -3.24 -23.01 5.51
N ARG A 99 -4.00 -23.57 6.46
CA ARG A 99 -3.62 -24.77 7.21
C ARG A 99 -4.21 -26.00 6.51
N ALA A 100 -3.40 -26.67 5.70
CA ALA A 100 -3.69 -28.05 5.30
C ALA A 100 -3.48 -28.95 6.54
N HIS A 101 -4.51 -29.69 6.92
CA HIS A 101 -4.46 -30.69 8.00
C HIS A 101 -4.10 -32.06 7.44
#